data_AF-A0A4R9WVQ4-F1
#
_entry.id   AF-A0A4R9WVQ4-F1
#
_cell.length_a   1.000
_cell.length_b   1.000
_cell.length_c   1.000
_cell.angle_alpha   90.00
_cell.angle_beta   90.00
_cell.angle_gamma   90.00
#
_symmetry.space_group_name_H-M   'P 1'
#
loop_
_entity.id
_entity.type
_entity.pdbx_description
1 polymer ?
#
loop_
_entity_poly.entity_id
_entity_poly.type
_entity_poly.pdbx_seq_one_letter_code
_entity_poly.pdbx_strand_id
1 'polypeptide(L)'
;SDTMAEFGGSWWFLISFAAVLLLWISINLIAGTTSAFDPYPFILLNLLLSCIAAIQAPVIMMSQKRQEAKDRLRSFNDYRVNLKAELEVRHLHEKLDYLISRQWQRLPEMQQMQLDAMHELTSAK
;
A
#
# COMPACT_ATOMS: atom_id res chain seq x y z
N SER A 1 -17.14 10.12 -13.69
CA SER A 1 -17.16 8.78 -13.08
C SER A 1 -16.75 8.85 -11.61
N ASP A 2 -15.63 9.51 -11.29
CA ASP A 2 -15.07 9.57 -9.92
C ASP A 2 -15.97 10.22 -8.86
N THR A 3 -16.80 11.18 -9.24
CA THR A 3 -17.70 11.90 -8.32
C THR A 3 -18.76 10.97 -7.71
N MET A 4 -19.24 9.97 -8.44
CA MET A 4 -20.24 9.01 -7.92
C MET A 4 -19.63 8.03 -6.90
N ALA A 5 -18.36 7.64 -7.08
CA ALA A 5 -17.62 6.81 -6.14
C ALA A 5 -17.26 7.57 -4.85
N GLU A 6 -16.94 8.86 -4.96
CA GLU A 6 -16.70 9.71 -3.80
C GLU A 6 -17.97 9.96 -2.97
N PHE A 7 -19.11 10.18 -3.63
CA PHE A 7 -20.40 10.35 -2.94
C PHE A 7 -20.86 9.06 -2.25
N GLY A 8 -20.75 7.90 -2.91
CA GLY A 8 -21.12 6.61 -2.31
C GLY A 8 -20.21 6.17 -1.15
N GLY A 9 -19.00 6.71 -1.06
CA GLY A 9 -18.01 6.42 -0.02
C GLY A 9 -17.98 7.41 1.15
N SER A 10 -18.99 8.27 1.28
CA SER A 10 -19.06 9.28 2.35
C SER A 10 -19.94 8.84 3.51
N TRP A 11 -19.53 9.15 4.74
CA TRP A 11 -20.33 8.95 5.95
C TRP A 11 -21.69 9.66 5.88
N TRP A 12 -21.78 10.78 5.17
CA TRP A 12 -23.02 11.54 5.01
C TRP A 12 -24.07 10.77 4.19
N PHE A 13 -23.64 10.02 3.18
CA PHE A 13 -24.54 9.20 2.35
C PHE A 13 -25.18 8.09 3.18
N LEU A 14 -24.39 7.38 3.99
CA LEU A 14 -24.89 6.33 4.88
C LEU A 14 -25.90 6.86 5.90
N ILE A 15 -25.64 8.03 6.48
CA ILE A 15 -26.57 8.69 7.42
C ILE A 15 -27.88 9.10 6.71
N SER A 16 -27.79 9.69 5.52
CA SER A 16 -29.00 10.05 4.75
C SER A 16 -29.84 8.83 4.36
N PHE A 17 -29.18 7.73 3.99
CA PHE A 17 -29.85 6.47 3.63
C PHE A 17 -30.51 5.83 4.85
N ALA A 18 -29.81 5.81 5.99
CA ALA A 18 -30.37 5.35 7.26
C ALA A 18 -31.57 6.21 7.70
N ALA A 19 -31.50 7.53 7.52
CA ALA A 19 -32.61 8.43 7.84
C ALA A 19 -33.85 8.15 6.97
N VAL A 20 -33.67 7.95 5.66
CA VAL A 20 -34.76 7.59 4.74
C VAL A 20 -35.37 6.22 5.11
N LEU A 21 -34.54 5.24 5.45
CA LEU A 21 -35.02 3.92 5.90
C LEU A 21 -35.79 4.00 7.21
N LEU A 22 -35.28 4.73 8.21
CA LEU A 22 -35.97 4.92 9.49
C LEU A 22 -37.31 5.64 9.31
N LEU A 23 -37.37 6.63 8.43
CA LEU A 23 -38.61 7.32 8.08
C LEU A 23 -39.61 6.34 7.43
N TRP A 24 -39.15 5.52 6.48
CA TRP A 24 -39.99 4.51 5.82
C TRP A 24 -40.52 3.45 6.79
N ILE A 25 -39.65 2.97 7.69
CA ILE A 25 -40.01 2.04 8.77
C ILE A 25 -41.06 2.68 9.68
N SER A 26 -40.88 3.95 10.08
CA SER A 26 -41.82 4.66 10.96
C SER A 26 -43.20 4.81 10.32
N ILE A 27 -43.27 5.12 9.02
CA ILE A 27 -44.53 5.20 8.27
C ILE A 27 -45.23 3.83 8.22
N ASN A 28 -44.49 2.75 7.94
CA ASN A 28 -45.04 1.39 7.92
C ASN A 28 -45.53 0.95 9.30
N LEU A 29 -44.80 1.32 10.36
CA LEU A 29 -45.14 1.01 11.74
C LEU A 29 -46.46 1.67 12.17
N ILE A 30 -46.66 2.94 11.81
CA ILE A 30 -47.89 3.69 12.13
C ILE A 30 -49.08 3.17 11.32
N ALA A 31 -48.88 2.87 10.03
CA ALA A 31 -49.92 2.33 9.16
C ALA A 31 -50.35 0.89 9.49
N GLY A 32 -49.47 0.11 10.12
CA GLY A 32 -49.75 -1.27 10.55
C GLY A 32 -50.52 -1.42 11.86
N THR A 33 -50.92 -0.33 12.53
CA THR A 33 -51.54 -0.38 13.88
C THR A 33 -53.00 -0.88 13.89
N THR A 34 -53.65 -1.07 12.74
CA THR A 34 -55.05 -1.49 12.61
C THR A 34 -55.28 -3.00 12.46
N SER A 35 -54.23 -3.82 12.30
CA SER A 35 -54.31 -5.29 12.27
C SER A 35 -52.96 -5.90 12.67
N ALA A 36 -52.88 -7.20 12.97
CA ALA A 36 -51.70 -7.85 13.58
C ALA A 36 -50.35 -7.36 13.01
N PHE A 37 -49.42 -7.02 13.91
CA PHE A 37 -48.24 -6.17 13.67
C PHE A 37 -47.25 -6.67 12.60
N ASP A 38 -47.10 -7.99 12.42
CA ASP A 38 -46.37 -8.59 11.28
C ASP A 38 -46.82 -10.07 11.09
N PRO A 39 -47.93 -10.32 10.39
CA PRO A 39 -48.38 -11.67 10.08
C PRO A 39 -47.46 -12.26 9.00
N TYR A 40 -47.42 -13.59 8.90
CA TYR A 40 -46.70 -14.28 7.83
C TYR A 40 -47.07 -13.68 6.45
N PRO A 41 -46.12 -13.20 5.63
CA PRO A 41 -44.72 -13.65 5.50
C PRO A 41 -43.66 -12.62 5.99
N PHE A 42 -43.89 -11.97 7.13
CA PHE A 42 -42.89 -11.14 7.85
C PHE A 42 -42.24 -10.03 7.01
N ILE A 43 -43.06 -9.09 6.54
CA ILE A 43 -42.59 -8.01 5.66
C ILE A 43 -41.57 -7.11 6.38
N LEU A 44 -41.72 -6.92 7.70
CA LEU A 44 -40.84 -6.08 8.50
C LEU A 44 -39.48 -6.74 8.74
N LEU A 45 -39.46 -8.05 9.01
CA LEU A 45 -38.22 -8.81 9.16
C LEU A 45 -37.41 -8.81 7.85
N ASN A 46 -38.09 -9.03 6.72
CA ASN A 46 -37.44 -9.04 5.41
C ASN A 46 -36.90 -7.65 5.02
N LEU A 47 -37.63 -6.58 5.37
CA LEU A 47 -37.17 -5.21 5.19
C LEU A 47 -35.89 -4.94 6.02
N LEU A 48 -35.88 -5.35 7.29
CA LEU A 48 -34.72 -5.19 8.17
C LEU A 48 -33.47 -5.92 7.61
N LEU A 49 -33.64 -7.17 7.19
CA LEU A 49 -32.56 -7.98 6.60
C LEU A 49 -32.02 -7.36 5.31
N SER A 50 -32.91 -6.87 4.44
CA SER A 50 -32.53 -6.20 3.18
C SER A 50 -31.76 -4.90 3.43
N CYS A 51 -32.13 -4.14 4.47
CA CYS A 51 -31.44 -2.91 4.83
C CYS A 51 -30.02 -3.16 5.37
N ILE A 52 -29.87 -4.19 6.22
CA ILE A 52 -28.56 -4.60 6.72
C ILE A 52 -27.64 -4.98 5.56
N ALA A 53 -28.15 -5.75 4.59
CA ALA A 53 -27.41 -6.12 3.38
C ALA A 53 -27.04 -4.89 2.54
N ALA A 54 -27.95 -3.93 2.36
CA ALA A 54 -27.69 -2.73 1.56
C ALA A 54 -26.56 -1.85 2.14
N ILE A 55 -26.38 -1.81 3.46
CA ILE A 55 -25.33 -1.02 4.12
C ILE A 55 -23.94 -1.67 3.96
N GLN A 56 -23.87 -2.98 3.71
CA GLN A 56 -22.58 -3.69 3.61
C GLN A 56 -21.71 -3.17 2.46
N ALA A 57 -22.27 -2.98 1.27
CA ALA A 57 -21.49 -2.56 0.09
C ALA A 57 -20.82 -1.17 0.27
N PRO A 58 -21.51 -0.12 0.75
CA PRO A 58 -20.87 1.16 1.08
C PRO A 58 -19.79 1.06 2.15
N VAL A 59 -20.02 0.29 3.23
CA VAL A 59 -19.04 0.12 4.31
C VAL A 59 -17.78 -0.58 3.80
N ILE A 60 -17.92 -1.62 2.98
CA ILE A 60 -16.80 -2.29 2.30
C ILE A 60 -16.05 -1.29 1.43
N MET A 61 -16.74 -0.52 0.59
CA MET A 61 -16.13 0.47 -0.29
C MET A 61 -15.38 1.57 0.48
N MET A 62 -15.89 2.02 1.63
CA MET A 62 -15.17 2.98 2.48
C MET A 62 -13.92 2.38 3.11
N SER A 63 -14.01 1.12 3.55
CA SER A 63 -12.84 0.41 4.09
C SER A 63 -11.75 0.25 3.03
N GLN A 64 -12.15 0.00 1.77
CA GLN A 64 -11.26 -0.09 0.61
C GLN A 64 -10.59 1.26 0.33
N LYS A 65 -11.35 2.38 0.25
CA LYS A 65 -10.77 3.72 0.05
C LYS A 65 -9.71 4.07 1.11
N ARG A 66 -9.96 3.72 2.38
CA ARG A 66 -8.98 3.93 3.45
C ARG A 66 -7.74 3.06 3.29
N GLN A 67 -7.91 1.82 2.83
CA GLN A 67 -6.80 0.90 2.60
C GLN A 67 -5.96 1.35 1.40
N GLU A 68 -6.57 1.74 0.29
CA GLU A 68 -5.89 2.29 -0.89
C GLU A 68 -5.03 3.52 -0.56
N ALA A 69 -5.53 4.42 0.30
CA ALA A 69 -4.76 5.58 0.74
C ALA A 69 -3.48 5.17 1.51
N LYS A 70 -3.58 4.15 2.37
CA LYS A 70 -2.42 3.60 3.09
C LYS A 70 -1.47 2.89 2.12
N ASP A 71 -2.00 2.09 1.20
CA ASP A 71 -1.22 1.34 0.23
C ASP A 71 -0.47 2.29 -0.72
N ARG A 72 -1.08 3.42 -1.09
CA ARG A 72 -0.41 4.48 -1.88
C ARG A 72 0.73 5.14 -1.12
N LEU A 73 0.57 5.40 0.18
CA LEU A 73 1.66 5.94 0.99
C LEU A 73 2.79 4.93 1.14
N ARG A 74 2.45 3.66 1.34
CA ARG A 74 3.41 2.56 1.43
C ARG A 74 4.20 2.40 0.12
N SER A 75 3.53 2.41 -1.03
CA SER A 75 4.19 2.28 -2.32
C SER A 75 5.13 3.45 -2.61
N PHE A 76 4.76 4.67 -2.21
CA PHE A 76 5.65 5.82 -2.31
C PHE A 76 6.89 5.68 -1.41
N ASN A 77 6.72 5.18 -0.19
CA ASN A 77 7.84 4.93 0.71
C ASN A 77 8.78 3.84 0.15
N ASP A 78 8.21 2.74 -0.33
CA ASP A 78 8.97 1.63 -0.93
C ASP A 78 9.76 2.11 -2.17
N TYR A 79 9.15 2.95 -3.00
CA TYR A 79 9.84 3.60 -4.14
C TYR A 79 11.05 4.43 -3.68
N ARG A 80 10.89 5.24 -2.63
CA ARG A 80 11.99 6.08 -2.11
C ARG A 80 13.11 5.23 -1.52
N VAL A 81 12.79 4.16 -0.81
CA VAL A 81 13.79 3.21 -0.27
C VAL A 81 14.54 2.54 -1.42
N ASN A 82 13.84 2.11 -2.46
CA ASN A 82 14.47 1.48 -3.62
C ASN A 82 15.41 2.42 -4.36
N LEU A 83 15.00 3.69 -4.57
CA LEU A 83 15.86 4.70 -5.18
C LEU A 83 17.11 4.96 -4.34
N LYS A 84 16.97 5.03 -3.02
CA LYS A 84 18.11 5.19 -2.10
C LYS A 84 19.06 4.00 -2.19
N ALA A 85 18.53 2.78 -2.20
CA ALA A 85 19.32 1.56 -2.35
C ALA A 85 20.08 1.55 -3.69
N GLU A 86 19.44 1.96 -4.79
CA GLU A 86 20.11 2.07 -6.08
C GLU A 86 21.29 3.05 -6.05
N LEU A 87 21.10 4.23 -5.44
CA LEU A 87 22.17 5.21 -5.28
C LEU A 87 23.32 4.70 -4.40
N GLU A 88 23.00 4.01 -3.30
CA GLU A 88 24.02 3.39 -2.43
C GLU A 88 24.81 2.31 -3.17
N VAL A 89 24.15 1.49 -3.99
CA VAL A 89 24.82 0.48 -4.83
C VAL A 89 25.74 1.15 -5.85
N ARG A 90 25.28 2.20 -6.54
CA ARG A 90 26.14 2.97 -7.47
C ARG A 90 27.35 3.55 -6.75
N HIS A 91 27.17 4.12 -5.57
CA HIS A 91 28.26 4.68 -4.79
C HIS A 91 29.27 3.62 -4.31
N LEU A 92 28.79 2.42 -3.94
CA LEU A 92 29.67 1.29 -3.65
C LEU A 92 30.44 0.82 -4.89
N HIS A 93 29.79 0.83 -6.06
CA HIS A 93 30.43 0.49 -7.34
C HIS A 93 31.57 1.46 -7.67
N GLU A 94 31.35 2.77 -7.55
CA GLU A 94 32.39 3.78 -7.75
C GLU A 94 33.59 3.60 -6.80
N LYS A 95 33.33 3.28 -5.52
CA LYS A 95 34.39 2.98 -4.55
C LYS A 95 35.17 1.72 -4.92
N LEU A 96 34.48 0.69 -5.42
CA LEU A 96 35.11 -0.54 -5.86
C LEU A 96 36.00 -0.28 -7.07
N ASP A 97 35.51 0.44 -8.07
CA ASP A 97 36.28 0.82 -9.26
C ASP A 97 37.53 1.64 -8.90
N TYR A 98 37.38 2.57 -7.95
CA TYR A 98 38.50 3.34 -7.41
C TYR A 98 39.55 2.45 -6.74
N LEU A 99 39.13 1.51 -5.88
CA LEU A 99 40.04 0.59 -5.20
C LEU A 99 40.74 -0.35 -6.19
N ILE A 100 40.00 -0.92 -7.14
CA ILE A 100 40.53 -1.78 -8.20
C ILE A 100 41.59 -1.01 -9.00
N SER A 101 41.26 0.19 -9.48
CA SER A 101 42.20 1.04 -10.23
C SER A 101 43.49 1.32 -9.46
N ARG A 102 43.39 1.55 -8.15
CA ARG A 102 44.56 1.75 -7.27
C ARG A 102 45.40 0.47 -7.13
N GLN A 103 44.77 -0.71 -7.05
CA GLN A 103 45.49 -1.99 -7.01
C GLN A 103 46.23 -2.26 -8.33
N TRP A 104 45.59 -1.97 -9.48
CA TRP A 104 46.23 -2.09 -10.80
C TRP A 104 47.48 -1.22 -10.93
N GLN A 105 47.51 -0.03 -10.32
CA GLN A 105 48.70 0.83 -10.31
C GLN A 105 49.83 0.29 -9.41
N ARG A 106 49.50 -0.45 -8.33
CA ARG A 106 50.48 -1.01 -7.38
C ARG A 106 51.14 -2.30 -7.86
N LEU A 107 50.44 -3.08 -8.69
CA LEU A 107 50.94 -4.36 -9.19
C LEU A 107 52.29 -4.26 -9.92
N PRO A 108 52.51 -3.28 -10.84
CA PRO A 108 53.80 -3.10 -11.50
C PRO A 108 54.93 -2.76 -10.52
N GLU A 109 54.67 -1.90 -9.53
CA GLU A 109 55.67 -1.52 -8.50
C GLU A 109 56.13 -2.76 -7.72
N MET A 110 55.18 -3.63 -7.32
CA MET A 110 55.49 -4.88 -6.64
C MET A 110 56.26 -5.87 -7.52
N GLN A 111 55.90 -5.98 -8.79
CA GLN A 111 56.62 -6.85 -9.74
C GLN A 111 58.04 -6.36 -10.00
N GLN A 112 58.25 -5.05 -10.12
CA GLN A 112 59.59 -4.47 -10.27
C GLN A 112 60.46 -4.74 -9.04
N MET A 113 59.95 -4.48 -7.83
CA MET A 113 60.69 -4.80 -6.60
C MET A 113 61.07 -6.28 -6.51
N GLN A 114 60.20 -7.20 -6.96
CA GLN A 114 60.52 -8.63 -7.01
C GLN A 114 61.62 -8.95 -8.03
N LEU A 115 61.59 -8.34 -9.21
CA LEU A 115 62.63 -8.51 -10.24
C LEU A 115 63.98 -8.00 -9.75
N ASP A 116 64.02 -6.82 -9.13
CA ASP A 116 65.24 -6.22 -8.60
C ASP A 116 65.86 -7.10 -7.50
N ALA A 117 65.03 -7.59 -6.56
CA ALA A 117 65.49 -8.50 -5.51
C ALA A 117 66.06 -9.82 -6.08
N MET A 118 65.48 -10.36 -7.15
CA MET A 118 66.00 -11.55 -7.85
C MET A 118 67.33 -11.26 -8.54
N HIS A 119 67.48 -10.09 -9.17
CA HIS A 119 68.74 -9.66 -9.78
C HIS A 119 69.84 -9.52 -8.74
N GLU A 120 69.57 -8.90 -7.59
CA GLU A 120 70.53 -8.78 -6.49
C GLU A 120 71.02 -10.15 -6.01
N LEU A 121 70.10 -11.09 -5.73
CA LEU A 121 70.44 -12.46 -5.31
C LEU A 121 71.28 -13.22 -6.34
N THR A 122 71.01 -13.01 -7.63
CA THR A 122 71.76 -13.65 -8.72
C THR A 122 73.15 -13.03 -8.89
N SER A 123 73.29 -11.72 -8.64
CA SER A 123 74.55 -10.99 -8.73
C SER A 123 75.47 -11.14 -7.51
N ALA A 124 74.91 -11.50 -6.35
CA ALA A 124 75.65 -11.73 -5.11
C ALA A 124 76.28 -13.14 -5.03
N LYS A 125 76.10 -13.98 -6.05
CA LYS A 125 76.58 -15.36 -6.12
C LYS A 125 77.68 -15.49 -7.17
#